data_AF-A0A1X0QNY9-F1
#
_entry.id   AF-A0A1X0QNY9-F1
#
_cell.length_a   1.000
_cell.length_b   1.000
_cell.length_c   1.000
_cell.angle_alpha   90.00
_cell.angle_beta   90.00
_cell.angle_gamma   90.00
#
_symmetry.space_group_name_H-M   'P 1'
#
loop_
_entity.id
_entity.type
_entity.pdbx_description
1 polymer ?
#
loop_
_entity_poly.entity_id
_entity_poly.type
_entity_poly.pdbx_seq_one_letter_code
_entity_poly.pdbx_strand_id
1 'polypeptide(L)'
;GCKIIGYVRKSPGKESTTTRLRLLDSMVDKLMKASSVDMVFGSYSSTSDELFVKRDITTSTVIQRSITKTPLKLKQFALDLLQYLATTTYPIAIVAIDFAGFTTNKPDLVHFLRVHKTVKNIVIDNIESNNEAYYLTREQILSDDTILQLFDCRSAPVRRSLMS
;
A
#
# COMPACT_ATOMS: atom_id res chain seq x y z
N GLY A 1 -20.97 3.96 -9.79
CA GLY A 1 -19.67 4.65 -9.64
C GLY A 1 -18.72 3.78 -8.86
N CYS A 2 -17.42 3.87 -9.14
CA CYS A 2 -16.36 3.19 -8.38
C CYS A 2 -15.70 4.24 -7.48
N LYS A 3 -15.53 3.95 -6.19
CA LYS A 3 -14.83 4.84 -5.26
C LYS A 3 -13.33 4.52 -5.28
N ILE A 4 -12.50 5.56 -5.37
CA ILE A 4 -11.06 5.44 -5.52
C ILE A 4 -10.40 5.79 -4.19
N ILE A 5 -9.67 4.85 -3.62
CA ILE A 5 -8.92 5.05 -2.37
C ILE A 5 -7.44 4.77 -2.61
N GLY A 6 -6.58 5.47 -1.88
CA GLY A 6 -5.15 5.26 -1.89
C GLY A 6 -4.69 4.32 -0.77
N TYR A 7 -3.62 3.58 -1.02
CA TYR A 7 -2.87 2.87 0.00
C TYR A 7 -1.37 3.17 -0.13
N VAL A 8 -0.74 3.55 0.98
CA VAL A 8 0.70 3.80 1.07
C VAL A 8 1.32 2.94 2.16
N ARG A 9 2.61 2.60 2.04
CA ARG A 9 3.32 1.99 3.16
C ARG A 9 4.78 2.39 3.21
N LYS A 10 5.38 2.21 4.38
CA LYS A 10 6.84 2.27 4.57
C LYS A 10 7.36 0.96 5.14
N SER A 11 8.49 0.51 4.61
CA SER A 11 9.25 -0.60 5.18
C SER A 11 9.94 -0.17 6.48
N PRO A 12 10.20 -1.12 7.39
CA PRO A 12 11.15 -0.90 8.47
C PRO A 12 12.52 -0.47 7.92
N GLY A 13 13.21 0.37 8.67
CA GLY A 13 14.43 1.04 8.23
C GLY A 13 15.04 1.90 9.33
N LYS A 14 16.23 2.44 9.07
CA LYS A 14 17.04 3.19 10.05
C LYS A 14 16.63 4.65 10.21
N GLU A 15 15.70 5.15 9.40
CA GLU A 15 15.24 6.52 9.49
C GLU A 15 14.50 6.79 10.81
N SER A 16 14.59 8.04 11.29
CA SER A 16 13.87 8.46 12.49
C SER A 16 12.36 8.43 12.27
N THR A 17 11.60 8.33 13.36
CA THR A 17 10.13 8.40 13.34
C THR A 17 9.61 9.61 12.56
N THR A 18 10.15 10.81 12.85
CA THR A 18 9.76 12.04 12.15
C THR A 18 10.05 11.97 10.65
N THR A 19 11.20 11.42 10.25
CA THR A 19 11.54 11.29 8.84
C THR A 19 10.59 10.33 8.13
N ARG A 20 10.27 9.18 8.77
CA ARG A 20 9.34 8.21 8.22
C ARG A 20 7.93 8.78 8.04
N LEU A 21 7.45 9.50 9.05
CA LEU A 21 6.16 10.21 9.01
C LEU A 21 6.10 11.22 7.85
N ARG A 22 7.15 12.03 7.68
CA ARG A 22 7.24 12.97 6.56
C ARG A 22 7.23 12.28 5.19
N LEU A 23 7.91 11.14 5.07
CA LEU A 23 7.91 10.36 3.83
C LEU A 23 6.51 9.79 3.52
N LEU A 24 5.80 9.29 4.52
CA LEU A 24 4.40 8.84 4.36
C LEU A 24 3.49 9.98 3.92
N ASP A 25 3.60 11.16 4.53
CA ASP A 25 2.81 12.33 4.12
C ASP A 25 3.10 12.73 2.67
N SER A 26 4.36 12.63 2.22
CA SER A 26 4.71 12.87 0.82
C SER A 26 4.07 11.85 -0.12
N MET A 27 3.97 10.58 0.29
CA MET A 27 3.28 9.54 -0.48
C MET A 27 1.76 9.78 -0.53
N VAL A 28 1.16 10.24 0.59
CA VAL A 28 -0.25 10.65 0.64
C VAL A 28 -0.50 11.80 -0.34
N ASP A 29 0.34 12.85 -0.29
CA ASP A 29 0.21 13.99 -1.20
C ASP A 29 0.29 13.59 -2.66
N LYS A 30 1.17 12.63 -2.99
CA LYS A 30 1.27 12.09 -4.34
C LYS A 30 -0.04 11.46 -4.77
N LEU A 31 -0.61 10.53 -3.99
CA LEU A 31 -1.87 9.87 -4.37
C LEU A 31 -3.06 10.85 -4.43
N MET A 32 -3.14 11.81 -3.49
CA MET A 32 -4.21 12.81 -3.49
C MET A 32 -4.14 13.75 -4.71
N LYS A 33 -2.94 14.15 -5.14
CA LYS A 33 -2.76 15.09 -6.26
C LYS A 33 -2.74 14.41 -7.63
N ALA A 34 -2.01 13.31 -7.76
CA ALA A 34 -1.77 12.65 -9.04
C ALA A 34 -2.88 11.68 -9.42
N SER A 35 -3.47 11.01 -8.44
CA SER A 35 -4.38 9.88 -8.69
C SER A 35 -5.83 10.15 -8.26
N SER A 36 -6.15 11.40 -7.90
CA SER A 36 -7.50 11.87 -7.54
C SER A 36 -8.25 10.96 -6.56
N VAL A 37 -7.55 10.41 -5.56
CA VAL A 37 -8.15 9.51 -4.56
C VAL A 37 -8.97 10.29 -3.53
N ASP A 38 -10.07 9.72 -3.07
CA ASP A 38 -10.95 10.35 -2.07
C ASP A 38 -10.34 10.32 -0.66
N MET A 39 -9.61 9.26 -0.36
CA MET A 39 -8.93 9.07 0.92
C MET A 39 -7.73 8.15 0.78
N VAL A 40 -6.77 8.27 1.70
CA VAL A 40 -5.59 7.42 1.75
C VAL A 40 -5.51 6.69 3.09
N PHE A 41 -5.30 5.38 2.99
CA PHE A 41 -4.92 4.51 4.10
C PHE A 41 -3.43 4.19 4.01
N GLY A 42 -2.83 3.72 5.09
CA GLY A 42 -1.46 3.27 4.96
C GLY A 42 -0.86 2.54 6.13
N SER A 43 0.33 2.01 5.89
CA SER A 43 1.13 1.31 6.89
C SER A 43 2.37 2.09 7.24
N TYR A 44 2.57 2.33 8.54
CA TYR A 44 3.69 3.12 9.00
C TYR A 44 4.99 2.34 8.87
N SER A 45 5.01 1.07 9.29
CA SER A 45 6.20 0.24 9.28
C SER A 45 5.83 -1.22 9.10
N SER A 46 5.75 -1.66 7.84
CA SER A 46 5.46 -3.04 7.47
C SER A 46 6.36 -3.52 6.32
N THR A 47 6.80 -4.77 6.35
CA THR A 47 7.47 -5.35 5.17
C THR A 47 6.46 -5.53 4.04
N SER A 48 6.92 -5.62 2.79
CA SER A 48 6.02 -5.78 1.64
C SER A 48 5.31 -7.13 1.64
N ASP A 49 5.94 -8.15 2.22
CA ASP A 49 5.44 -9.52 2.31
C ASP A 49 4.65 -9.77 3.61
N GLU A 50 4.50 -8.79 4.48
CA GLU A 50 3.70 -8.90 5.70
C GLU A 50 2.21 -8.93 5.36
N LEU A 51 1.48 -9.85 6.03
CA LEU A 51 0.03 -10.01 5.89
C LEU A 51 -0.68 -8.69 6.22
N PHE A 52 -1.67 -8.27 5.43
CA PHE A 52 -2.42 -7.04 5.68
C PHE A 52 -2.96 -6.94 7.11
N VAL A 53 -3.49 -8.05 7.64
CA VAL A 53 -4.03 -8.13 9.01
C VAL A 53 -2.98 -7.95 10.10
N LYS A 54 -1.69 -8.17 9.79
CA LYS A 54 -0.57 -8.05 10.75
C LYS A 54 0.14 -6.70 10.70
N ARG A 55 -0.09 -5.90 9.66
CA ARG A 55 0.57 -4.61 9.49
C ARG A 55 0.20 -3.65 10.62
N ASP A 56 1.21 -3.08 11.25
CA ASP A 56 1.12 -2.04 12.29
C ASP A 56 0.31 -2.41 13.56
N ILE A 57 0.01 -3.71 13.81
CA ILE A 57 -0.71 -4.16 15.02
C ILE A 57 -0.07 -3.57 16.28
N THR A 58 1.24 -3.70 16.43
CA THR A 58 1.98 -3.29 17.64
C THR A 58 2.44 -1.83 17.59
N THR A 59 2.53 -1.27 16.38
CA THR A 59 3.09 0.07 16.15
C THR A 59 2.03 1.17 16.32
N SER A 60 0.74 0.82 16.17
CA SER A 60 -0.42 1.70 16.34
C SER A 60 -0.37 2.53 17.64
N THR A 61 -0.01 1.92 18.77
CA THR A 61 0.04 2.59 20.08
C THR A 61 1.23 3.54 20.26
N VAL A 62 2.39 3.22 19.69
CA VAL A 62 3.61 4.05 19.76
C VAL A 62 3.52 5.23 18.81
N ILE A 63 2.95 5.01 17.62
CA ILE A 63 2.73 6.04 16.62
C ILE A 63 1.64 6.99 17.12
N GLN A 64 0.49 6.51 17.64
CA GLN A 64 -0.56 7.37 18.20
C GLN A 64 -0.02 8.39 19.22
N ARG A 65 0.96 8.01 20.05
CA ARG A 65 1.62 8.93 21.01
C ARG A 65 2.59 9.94 20.37
N SER A 66 3.11 9.65 19.19
CA SER A 66 4.03 10.52 18.43
C SER A 66 3.29 11.45 17.46
N ILE A 67 2.15 10.99 16.90
CA ILE A 67 1.25 11.75 16.02
C ILE A 67 0.65 12.96 16.75
N THR A 68 0.40 12.87 18.05
CA THR A 68 -0.19 13.99 18.84
C THR A 68 0.66 15.26 18.85
N LYS A 69 1.93 15.20 18.43
CA LYS A 69 2.84 16.37 18.40
C LYS A 69 3.09 16.93 16.99
N THR A 70 2.60 16.30 15.93
CA THR A 70 2.85 16.75 14.54
C THR A 70 1.61 16.53 13.69
N PRO A 71 1.08 17.57 13.01
CA PRO A 71 -0.08 17.40 12.15
C PRO A 71 0.27 16.49 10.97
N LEU A 72 -0.24 15.27 10.98
CA LEU A 72 -0.08 14.29 9.90
C LEU A 72 -1.29 14.26 8.98
N LYS A 73 -1.03 14.00 7.70
CA LYS A 73 -2.07 13.81 6.68
C LYS A 73 -2.59 12.39 6.71
N LEU A 74 -1.72 11.40 6.92
CA LEU A 74 -2.13 10.01 7.10
C LEU A 74 -2.79 9.82 8.47
N LYS A 75 -4.10 9.55 8.48
CA LYS A 75 -4.89 9.35 9.71
C LYS A 75 -5.49 7.95 9.83
N GLN A 76 -5.41 7.14 8.77
CA GLN A 76 -6.06 5.84 8.69
C GLN A 76 -5.03 4.77 8.36
N PHE A 77 -4.94 3.76 9.21
CA PHE A 77 -3.97 2.68 9.13
C PHE A 77 -4.49 1.49 8.30
N ALA A 78 -3.65 0.48 8.08
CA ALA A 78 -4.05 -0.72 7.35
C ALA A 78 -5.25 -1.45 7.98
N LEU A 79 -5.37 -1.47 9.31
CA LEU A 79 -6.55 -2.06 9.97
C LEU A 79 -7.82 -1.25 9.69
N ASP A 80 -7.72 0.08 9.60
CA ASP A 80 -8.85 0.94 9.20
C ASP A 80 -9.27 0.66 7.76
N LEU A 81 -8.33 0.37 6.86
CA LEU A 81 -8.63 -0.08 5.48
C LEU A 81 -9.44 -1.37 5.50
N LEU A 82 -9.00 -2.38 6.27
CA LEU A 82 -9.70 -3.66 6.34
C LEU A 82 -11.12 -3.50 6.90
N GLN A 83 -11.28 -2.69 7.94
CA GLN A 83 -12.59 -2.37 8.52
C GLN A 83 -13.49 -1.62 7.52
N TYR A 84 -12.93 -0.65 6.81
CA TYR A 84 -13.62 0.10 5.77
C TYR A 84 -14.09 -0.83 4.62
N LEU A 85 -13.23 -1.72 4.15
CA LEU A 85 -13.56 -2.68 3.09
C LEU A 85 -14.57 -3.74 3.54
N ALA A 86 -14.54 -4.15 4.81
CA ALA A 86 -15.48 -5.11 5.38
C ALA A 86 -16.92 -4.56 5.46
N THR A 87 -17.07 -3.24 5.56
CA THR A 87 -18.36 -2.56 5.72
C THR A 87 -18.87 -1.89 4.44
N THR A 88 -18.00 -1.73 3.45
CA THR A 88 -18.33 -1.11 2.17
C THR A 88 -19.21 -2.02 1.31
N THR A 89 -20.24 -1.45 0.68
CA THR A 89 -21.17 -2.17 -0.22
C THR A 89 -21.03 -1.77 -1.69
N TYR A 90 -20.21 -0.75 -2.00
CA TYR A 90 -19.99 -0.23 -3.35
C TYR A 90 -18.63 -0.66 -3.92
N PRO A 91 -18.45 -0.63 -5.26
CA PRO A 91 -17.17 -0.96 -5.90
C PRO A 91 -16.03 -0.02 -5.48
N ILE A 92 -14.87 -0.60 -5.19
CA ILE A 92 -13.63 0.09 -4.80
C ILE A 92 -12.52 -0.15 -5.84
N ALA A 93 -11.78 0.90 -6.17
CA ALA A 93 -10.45 0.82 -6.77
C ALA A 93 -9.42 1.27 -5.73
N ILE A 94 -8.38 0.47 -5.51
CA ILE A 94 -7.27 0.81 -4.61
C ILE A 94 -6.08 1.24 -5.46
N VAL A 95 -5.55 2.43 -5.20
CA VAL A 95 -4.36 2.96 -5.85
C VAL A 95 -3.17 2.83 -4.92
N ALA A 96 -2.06 2.29 -5.39
CA ALA A 96 -0.77 2.28 -4.71
C ALA A 96 0.32 2.82 -5.64
N ILE A 97 1.42 3.33 -5.08
CA ILE A 97 2.50 3.94 -5.87
C ILE A 97 3.28 2.87 -6.65
N ASP A 98 3.57 1.74 -6.02
CA ASP A 98 4.30 0.65 -6.65
C ASP A 98 3.79 -0.69 -6.11
N PHE A 99 4.09 -1.78 -6.82
CA PHE A 99 3.66 -3.12 -6.46
C PHE A 99 4.07 -3.48 -5.03
N ALA A 100 5.34 -3.25 -4.69
CA ALA A 100 5.84 -3.56 -3.36
C ALA A 100 5.17 -2.68 -2.32
N GLY A 101 4.84 -1.42 -2.62
CA GLY A 101 4.13 -0.45 -1.81
C GLY A 101 2.70 -0.89 -1.50
N PHE A 102 2.09 -1.71 -2.35
CA PHE A 102 0.87 -2.44 -2.01
C PHE A 102 1.18 -3.73 -1.23
N THR A 103 1.79 -4.71 -1.89
CA THR A 103 2.18 -6.01 -1.30
C THR A 103 3.08 -6.80 -2.24
N THR A 104 3.99 -7.60 -1.69
CA THR A 104 4.66 -8.69 -2.41
C THR A 104 4.19 -10.08 -1.97
N ASN A 105 3.23 -10.14 -1.04
CA ASN A 105 2.67 -11.41 -0.56
C ASN A 105 1.51 -11.85 -1.45
N LYS A 106 1.80 -12.66 -2.47
CA LYS A 106 0.81 -13.18 -3.43
C LYS A 106 -0.32 -13.99 -2.75
N PRO A 107 -0.03 -14.97 -1.86
CA PRO A 107 -1.09 -15.70 -1.15
C PRO A 107 -2.03 -14.79 -0.37
N ASP A 108 -1.49 -13.80 0.34
CA ASP A 108 -2.29 -12.85 1.12
C ASP A 108 -3.08 -11.89 0.23
N LEU A 109 -2.51 -11.45 -0.90
CA LEU A 109 -3.22 -10.65 -1.90
C LEU A 109 -4.44 -11.40 -2.47
N VAL A 110 -4.26 -12.67 -2.83
CA VAL A 110 -5.37 -13.52 -3.32
C VAL A 110 -6.44 -13.69 -2.25
N HIS A 111 -6.03 -13.93 -0.99
CA HIS A 111 -6.96 -14.02 0.12
C HIS A 111 -7.73 -12.71 0.34
N PHE A 112 -7.02 -11.58 0.39
CA PHE A 112 -7.57 -10.23 0.52
C PHE A 112 -8.64 -9.94 -0.54
N LEU A 113 -8.38 -10.22 -1.82
CA LEU A 113 -9.35 -10.00 -2.92
C LEU A 113 -10.53 -10.98 -2.90
N ARG A 114 -10.38 -12.16 -2.28
CA ARG A 114 -11.49 -13.11 -2.09
C ARG A 114 -12.41 -12.69 -0.96
N VAL A 115 -11.86 -12.16 0.13
CA VAL A 115 -12.61 -11.64 1.28
C VAL A 115 -13.32 -10.34 0.91
N HIS A 116 -12.60 -9.37 0.33
CA HIS A 116 -13.12 -8.03 0.03
C HIS A 116 -13.61 -7.92 -1.42
N LYS A 117 -14.74 -8.57 -1.73
CA LYS A 117 -15.30 -8.67 -3.10
C LYS A 117 -15.70 -7.32 -3.74
N THR A 118 -15.80 -6.26 -2.94
CA THR A 118 -16.05 -4.89 -3.39
C THR A 118 -14.84 -4.26 -4.05
N VAL A 119 -13.62 -4.72 -3.76
CA VAL A 119 -12.41 -4.31 -4.49
C VAL A 119 -12.48 -4.87 -5.90
N LYS A 120 -12.59 -3.99 -6.89
CA LYS A 120 -12.69 -4.37 -8.32
C LYS A 120 -11.40 -4.13 -9.08
N ASN A 121 -10.59 -3.17 -8.64
CA ASN A 121 -9.35 -2.82 -9.31
C ASN A 121 -8.25 -2.52 -8.30
N ILE A 122 -7.04 -2.95 -8.63
CA ILE A 122 -5.80 -2.46 -8.05
C ILE A 122 -5.10 -1.65 -9.13
N VAL A 123 -4.81 -0.38 -8.83
CA VAL A 123 -4.07 0.52 -9.71
C VAL A 123 -2.68 0.72 -9.11
N ILE A 124 -1.64 0.44 -9.89
CA ILE A 124 -0.26 0.71 -9.51
C ILE A 124 0.22 1.93 -10.29
N ASP A 125 0.26 3.08 -9.63
CA ASP A 125 0.64 4.39 -10.18
C ASP A 125 2.17 4.57 -10.12
N ASN A 126 2.85 3.86 -11.02
CA ASN A 126 4.30 3.88 -11.14
C ASN A 126 4.81 4.96 -12.13
N ILE A 127 4.01 6.01 -12.35
CA ILE A 127 4.30 7.05 -13.35
C ILE A 127 5.64 7.74 -13.07
N GLU A 128 5.95 8.04 -11.82
CA GLU A 128 7.20 8.74 -11.48
C GLU A 128 8.47 7.89 -11.68
N SER A 129 8.38 6.55 -11.57
CA SER A 129 9.57 5.70 -11.71
C SER A 129 9.72 5.17 -13.13
N ASN A 130 8.62 4.77 -13.75
CA ASN A 130 8.61 4.03 -15.02
C ASN A 130 7.68 4.63 -16.09
N ASN A 131 7.04 5.78 -15.83
CA ASN A 131 6.05 6.41 -16.72
C ASN A 131 4.90 5.48 -17.15
N GLU A 132 4.53 4.55 -16.25
CA GLU A 132 3.51 3.55 -16.51
C GLU A 132 2.58 3.43 -15.30
N ALA A 133 1.29 3.25 -15.57
CA ALA A 133 0.30 2.89 -14.58
C ALA A 133 -0.32 1.54 -14.95
N TYR A 134 -0.37 0.61 -13.99
CA TYR A 134 -1.00 -0.70 -14.20
C TYR A 134 -2.42 -0.66 -13.66
N TYR A 135 -3.39 -1.01 -14.50
CA TYR A 135 -4.79 -1.13 -14.13
C TYR A 135 -5.17 -2.60 -14.11
N LEU A 136 -5.16 -3.19 -12.91
CA LEU A 136 -5.35 -4.63 -12.73
C LEU A 136 -6.73 -4.90 -12.15
N THR A 137 -7.58 -5.58 -12.91
CA THR A 137 -8.88 -6.01 -12.41
C THR A 137 -8.72 -7.13 -11.39
N ARG A 138 -9.65 -7.23 -10.45
CA ARG A 138 -9.72 -8.33 -9.49
C ARG A 138 -9.72 -9.69 -10.19
N GLU A 139 -10.46 -9.80 -11.28
CA GLU A 139 -10.59 -11.03 -12.06
C GLU A 139 -9.23 -11.43 -12.64
N GLN A 140 -8.51 -10.51 -13.29
CA GLN A 140 -7.15 -10.75 -13.79
C GLN A 140 -6.20 -11.24 -12.70
N ILE A 141 -6.15 -10.57 -11.54
CA ILE A 141 -5.25 -10.95 -10.45
C ILE A 141 -5.59 -12.35 -9.90
N LEU A 142 -6.86 -12.75 -9.94
CA LEU A 142 -7.32 -14.04 -9.40
C LEU A 142 -7.23 -15.21 -10.41
N SER A 143 -7.18 -14.93 -11.72
CA SER A 143 -7.21 -15.95 -12.77
C SER A 143 -5.91 -16.07 -13.57
N ASP A 144 -5.06 -15.05 -13.57
CA ASP A 144 -3.85 -15.00 -14.40
C ASP A 144 -2.59 -14.94 -13.52
N ASP A 145 -1.85 -16.05 -13.50
CA ASP A 145 -0.60 -16.15 -12.75
C ASP A 145 0.44 -15.12 -13.23
N THR A 146 0.45 -14.75 -14.52
CA THR A 146 1.41 -13.76 -15.04
C THR A 146 1.17 -12.37 -14.46
N ILE A 147 -0.09 -12.00 -14.25
CA ILE A 147 -0.48 -10.76 -13.57
C ILE A 147 -0.12 -10.84 -12.09
N LEU A 148 -0.38 -11.97 -11.44
CA LEU A 148 -0.04 -12.16 -10.03
C LEU A 148 1.48 -12.11 -9.81
N GLN A 149 2.29 -12.54 -10.77
CA GLN A 149 3.75 -12.46 -10.71
C GLN A 149 4.30 -11.02 -10.73
N LEU A 150 3.54 -10.03 -11.19
CA LEU A 150 3.96 -8.62 -11.10
C LEU A 150 4.18 -8.18 -9.65
N PHE A 151 3.48 -8.81 -8.70
CA PHE A 151 3.65 -8.55 -7.26
C PHE A 151 4.88 -9.29 -6.67
N ASP A 152 5.60 -10.12 -7.41
CA ASP A 152 6.83 -10.77 -6.95
C ASP A 152 8.07 -9.89 -7.21
N CYS A 153 8.06 -8.68 -6.66
CA CYS A 153 9.14 -7.70 -6.84
C CYS A 153 10.32 -7.98 -5.90
N ARG A 154 10.88 -9.19 -5.92
CA ARG A 154 12.13 -9.45 -5.19
C ARG A 154 13.26 -8.64 -5.84
N SER A 155 13.73 -7.60 -5.16
CA SER A 155 15.11 -7.17 -5.37
C SER A 155 16.00 -8.31 -4.87
N ALA A 156 16.63 -9.06 -5.77
CA ALA A 156 17.82 -9.81 -5.37
C ALA A 156 18.79 -8.80 -4.71
N PRO A 157 19.49 -9.14 -3.61
CA PRO A 157 20.50 -8.24 -3.07
C PRO A 157 21.53 -7.98 -4.16
N VAL A 158 21.57 -6.75 -4.69
CA VAL A 158 22.71 -6.32 -5.51
C VAL A 158 23.92 -6.41 -4.58
N ARG A 159 24.83 -7.36 -4.84
CA ARG A 159 26.11 -7.46 -4.13
C ARG A 159 26.86 -6.14 -4.33
N ARG A 160 26.81 -5.24 -3.35
CA ARG A 160 27.53 -3.95 -3.36
C ARG A 160 29.05 -4.08 -3.15
N SER A 161 29.63 -5.25 -3.46
CA SER A 161 31.04 -5.56 -3.18
C SER A 161 31.87 -5.77 -4.44
N LEU A 162 31.45 -5.27 -5.60
CA LEU A 162 32.27 -5.25 -6.82
C LEU A 162 32.12 -3.89 -7.52
N MET A 163 32.55 -2.84 -6.86
CA MET A 163 33.15 -1.68 -7.51
C MET A 163 34.39 -1.35 -6.67
N SER A 164 35.47 -2.04 -6.99
CA SER A 164 36.85 -1.67 -6.63
C SER A 164 37.32 -0.57 -7.56
#